data_AF-A0A6J6A082-F1
#
_entry.id   AF-A0A6J6A082-F1
#
_cell.length_a   1.000
_cell.length_b   1.000
_cell.length_c   1.000
_cell.angle_alpha   90.00
_cell.angle_beta   90.00
_cell.angle_gamma   90.00
#
_symmetry.space_group_name_H-M   'P 1'
#
loop_
_entity.id
_entity.type
_entity.pdbx_description
1 polymer ?
#
loop_
_entity_poly.entity_id
_entity_poly.type
_entity_poly.pdbx_seq_one_letter_code
_entity_poly.pdbx_strand_id
1 'polypeptide(L)'
;MEYGTGAIMAVPAHDERDYAFAKAFDLPIRRVIEGDNPDGDDDGLPYGGDGALVNSAAQFDGRPNRDALNEIVVWLESEGKGKLAVNYRLRDWLISRQRYWGCPIPIVRCAECGIVPVPNDQLPVLLPVIEDYAPKGQSPLAAATDWVNTECPNCGGPAERETDTMDTFVDSSWYFLRYCDASNSEAAWDPAILREWMPVDQYIGGVEHAILHLLYARFFCKALADLGHLDVDEPFARLFTQGMITRDGAKMSKSRGNVVSPQAIVDRYGADSARAYILFIGAPDQDADWSDEGVEGVHRFLSRLWRLSAEVSDQDVAGAPQGDEAANLELIRKANWAIDKVTGDMDRRFAFNTAIAAVMELINEVSRLRESAGLEAQQFALETASSLCFPFAPHVTTDAYHLLTGGRLWEQPWPTADAAMLERDSYELVCQVNGKVRDRVEVASDASREELEAAAMAAPNVQVHLEGRVPKKVIVVPGKLVNIVVG
;
A
#
# COMPACT_ATOMS: atom_id res chain seq x y z
N MET A 1 33.74 -7.23 -9.85
CA MET A 1 34.45 -5.98 -10.23
C MET A 1 33.51 -4.82 -10.58
N GLU A 2 32.19 -5.01 -10.68
CA GLU A 2 31.25 -4.03 -11.26
C GLU A 2 30.75 -2.91 -10.32
N TYR A 3 31.33 -2.75 -9.12
CA TYR A 3 30.95 -1.68 -8.18
C TYR A 3 32.18 -0.90 -7.74
N GLY A 4 32.06 0.43 -7.71
CA GLY A 4 33.20 1.34 -7.53
C GLY A 4 34.20 1.18 -8.66
N THR A 5 35.49 1.22 -8.34
CA THR A 5 36.59 1.03 -9.32
C THR A 5 36.96 -0.44 -9.52
N GLY A 6 36.27 -1.37 -8.85
CA GLY A 6 36.69 -2.78 -8.77
C GLY A 6 37.86 -3.02 -7.81
N ALA A 7 38.36 -1.98 -7.13
CA ALA A 7 39.36 -2.05 -6.08
C ALA A 7 38.91 -1.23 -4.86
N ILE A 8 39.32 -1.66 -3.67
CA ILE A 8 39.03 -0.96 -2.41
C ILE A 8 40.33 -0.76 -1.62
N MET A 9 40.39 0.29 -0.80
CA MET A 9 41.42 0.40 0.23
C MET A 9 40.87 -0.32 1.48
N ALA A 10 41.57 -1.35 1.94
CA ALA A 10 41.15 -2.08 3.13
C ALA A 10 41.59 -1.33 4.38
N VAL A 11 40.68 -1.08 5.32
CA VAL A 11 40.99 -0.46 6.61
C VAL A 11 40.47 -1.36 7.74
N PRO A 12 41.18 -2.46 8.06
CA PRO A 12 40.67 -3.51 8.93
C PRO A 12 40.23 -3.05 10.32
N ALA A 13 40.88 -2.04 10.90
CA ALA A 13 40.47 -1.56 12.22
C ALA A 13 39.10 -0.86 12.22
N HIS A 14 38.56 -0.50 11.04
CA HIS A 14 37.38 0.37 10.92
C HIS A 14 36.32 -0.11 9.91
N ASP A 15 36.50 -1.28 9.28
CA ASP A 15 35.48 -1.97 8.47
C ASP A 15 35.44 -3.45 8.85
N GLU A 16 34.23 -3.97 9.10
CA GLU A 16 34.02 -5.34 9.59
C GLU A 16 34.49 -6.42 8.61
N ARG A 17 34.29 -6.21 7.30
CA ARG A 17 34.67 -7.19 6.28
C ARG A 17 36.18 -7.19 6.10
N ASP A 18 36.79 -6.01 6.11
CA ASP A 18 38.25 -5.86 6.06
C ASP A 18 38.91 -6.48 7.30
N TYR A 19 38.31 -6.29 8.49
CA TYR A 19 38.77 -6.90 9.74
C TYR A 19 38.76 -8.43 9.67
N ALA A 20 37.62 -9.01 9.29
CA ALA A 20 37.48 -10.46 9.19
C ALA A 20 38.48 -11.05 8.18
N PHE A 21 38.66 -10.39 7.04
CA PHE A 21 39.65 -10.78 6.04
C PHE A 21 41.08 -10.68 6.60
N ALA A 22 41.43 -9.57 7.25
CA ALA A 22 42.75 -9.40 7.82
C ALA A 22 43.08 -10.43 8.91
N LYS A 23 42.14 -10.76 9.79
CA LYS A 23 42.32 -11.82 10.81
C LYS A 23 42.49 -13.20 10.16
N ALA A 24 41.71 -13.52 9.14
CA ALA A 24 41.78 -14.82 8.48
C ALA A 24 43.11 -15.06 7.74
N PHE A 25 43.73 -14.00 7.23
CA PHE A 25 44.96 -14.06 6.44
C PHE A 25 46.19 -13.49 7.15
N ASP A 26 46.10 -13.24 8.46
CA ASP A 26 47.18 -12.68 9.29
C ASP A 26 47.79 -11.39 8.70
N LEU A 27 46.91 -10.47 8.27
CA LEU A 27 47.30 -9.17 7.72
C LEU A 27 47.34 -8.09 8.81
N PRO A 28 48.13 -7.03 8.62
CA PRO A 28 48.23 -5.94 9.58
C PRO A 28 46.89 -5.24 9.84
N ILE A 29 46.55 -5.05 11.12
CA ILE A 29 45.41 -4.25 11.57
C ILE A 29 45.95 -3.01 12.27
N ARG A 30 45.71 -1.83 11.70
CA ARG A 30 46.18 -0.54 12.22
C ARG A 30 45.00 0.35 12.60
N ARG A 31 44.89 0.69 13.88
CA ARG A 31 43.94 1.69 14.37
C ARG A 31 44.37 3.09 13.94
N VAL A 32 43.47 3.82 13.29
CA VAL A 32 43.62 5.23 12.91
C VAL A 32 42.52 6.14 13.42
N ILE A 33 41.50 5.59 14.09
CA ILE A 33 40.44 6.32 14.79
C ILE A 33 40.34 5.79 16.21
N GLU A 34 40.38 6.69 17.19
CA GLU A 34 40.12 6.38 18.59
C GLU A 34 38.65 6.09 18.83
N GLY A 35 38.38 5.17 19.74
CA GLY A 35 37.03 4.76 20.11
C GLY A 35 36.98 3.27 20.44
N ASP A 36 35.88 2.83 21.03
CA ASP A 36 35.73 1.48 21.55
C ASP A 36 34.45 0.84 21.01
N ASN A 37 34.54 -0.42 20.58
CA ASN A 37 33.40 -1.23 20.18
C ASN A 37 33.18 -2.31 21.26
N PRO A 38 32.15 -2.18 22.11
CA PRO A 38 31.86 -3.18 23.15
C PRO A 38 31.58 -4.59 22.60
N ASP A 39 31.15 -4.67 21.34
CA ASP A 39 30.88 -5.92 20.63
C ASP A 39 32.08 -6.38 19.77
N GLY A 40 33.21 -5.66 19.84
CA GLY A 40 34.47 -5.95 19.14
C GLY A 40 35.34 -7.00 19.84
N ASP A 41 36.57 -7.13 19.37
CA ASP A 41 37.61 -7.91 20.06
C ASP A 41 38.09 -7.22 21.35
N ASP A 42 39.08 -7.82 22.02
CA ASP A 42 39.64 -7.31 23.28
C ASP A 42 40.24 -5.89 23.14
N ASP A 43 40.54 -5.43 21.91
CA ASP A 43 41.04 -4.09 21.60
C ASP A 43 39.93 -3.12 21.11
N GLY A 44 38.67 -3.57 21.15
CA GLY A 44 37.50 -2.81 20.71
C GLY A 44 37.42 -2.68 19.18
N LEU A 45 37.99 -3.62 18.42
CA LEU A 45 38.01 -3.62 16.96
C LEU A 45 37.11 -4.71 16.35
N PRO A 46 36.58 -4.49 15.13
CA PRO A 46 36.65 -3.26 14.34
C PRO A 46 35.74 -2.16 14.93
N TYR A 47 36.19 -0.91 14.83
CA TYR A 47 35.46 0.28 15.30
C TYR A 47 35.09 1.20 14.14
N GLY A 48 33.81 1.23 13.76
CA GLY A 48 33.28 2.06 12.67
C GLY A 48 32.70 3.42 13.10
N GLY A 49 32.88 3.80 14.36
CA GLY A 49 32.29 5.00 14.95
C GLY A 49 33.06 6.31 14.68
N ASP A 50 32.62 7.37 15.36
CA ASP A 50 33.21 8.70 15.27
C ASP A 50 34.22 8.91 16.40
N GLY A 51 35.36 9.52 16.07
CA GLY A 51 36.46 9.67 17.01
C GLY A 51 37.60 10.52 16.49
N ALA A 52 38.57 10.81 17.36
CA ALA A 52 39.78 11.52 16.96
C ALA A 52 40.67 10.61 16.09
N LEU A 53 41.25 11.17 15.04
CA LEU A 53 42.27 10.49 14.25
C LEU A 53 43.52 10.29 15.09
N VAL A 54 44.10 9.10 15.00
CA VAL A 54 45.37 8.73 15.62
C VAL A 54 46.23 7.97 14.63
N ASN A 55 47.53 7.86 14.90
CA ASN A 55 48.48 7.17 14.03
C ASN A 55 48.36 7.61 12.56
N SER A 56 48.02 8.87 12.31
CA SER A 56 47.82 9.49 11.00
C SER A 56 48.90 10.55 10.75
N ALA A 57 48.84 11.26 9.62
CA ALA A 57 49.80 12.33 9.39
C ALA A 57 49.62 13.45 10.44
N ALA A 58 50.70 14.11 10.83
CA ALA A 58 50.71 15.09 11.92
C ALA A 58 49.69 16.24 11.75
N GLN A 59 49.32 16.58 10.51
CA GLN A 59 48.30 17.59 10.20
C GLN A 59 46.85 17.13 10.45
N PHE A 60 46.63 15.82 10.62
CA PHE A 60 45.32 15.20 10.82
C PHE A 60 45.16 14.55 12.20
N ASP A 61 46.25 14.14 12.86
CA ASP A 61 46.21 13.56 14.21
C ASP A 61 45.52 14.46 15.24
N GLY A 62 44.75 13.85 16.13
CA GLY A 62 43.97 14.51 17.18
C GLY A 62 42.66 15.15 16.69
N ARG A 63 42.41 15.18 15.38
CA ARG A 63 41.21 15.81 14.82
C ARG A 63 40.02 14.86 14.75
N PRO A 64 38.77 15.34 14.88
CA PRO A 64 37.60 14.52 14.63
C PRO A 64 37.58 13.96 13.19
N ASN A 65 37.36 12.65 13.04
CA ASN A 65 37.41 11.95 11.75
C ASN A 65 36.42 12.51 10.71
N ARG A 66 35.21 12.90 11.13
CA ARG A 66 34.18 13.49 10.24
C ARG A 66 34.59 14.85 9.68
N ASP A 67 35.22 15.68 10.50
CA ASP A 67 35.70 17.01 10.08
C ASP A 67 36.92 16.86 9.17
N ALA A 68 37.83 15.93 9.50
CA ALA A 68 39.05 15.69 8.75
C ALA A 68 38.81 15.05 7.38
N LEU A 69 37.67 14.38 7.16
CA LEU A 69 37.37 13.68 5.91
C LEU A 69 37.50 14.59 4.68
N ASN A 70 36.87 15.76 4.70
CA ASN A 70 36.91 16.70 3.58
C ASN A 70 38.32 17.25 3.36
N GLU A 71 39.07 17.48 4.43
CA GLU A 71 40.43 17.99 4.33
C GLU A 71 41.42 16.97 3.80
N ILE A 72 41.25 15.70 4.16
CA ILE A 72 42.01 14.59 3.59
C ILE A 72 41.73 14.49 2.09
N VAL A 73 40.47 14.64 1.66
CA VAL A 73 40.10 14.64 0.23
C VAL A 73 40.76 15.80 -0.51
N VAL A 74 40.68 17.02 0.04
CA VAL A 74 41.33 18.23 -0.54
C VAL A 74 42.85 18.07 -0.62
N TRP A 75 43.46 17.52 0.43
CA TRP A 75 44.90 17.25 0.45
C TRP A 75 45.29 16.23 -0.62
N LEU A 76 44.56 15.11 -0.74
CA LEU A 76 44.78 14.10 -1.78
C LEU A 76 44.62 14.68 -3.20
N GLU A 77 43.69 15.60 -3.40
CA GLU A 77 43.49 16.30 -4.67
C GLU A 77 44.65 17.26 -4.99
N SER A 78 45.11 18.04 -4.00
CA SER A 78 46.27 18.93 -4.15
C SER A 78 47.56 18.17 -4.51
N GLU A 79 47.65 16.90 -4.10
CA GLU A 79 48.76 16.00 -4.39
C GLU A 79 48.58 15.20 -5.70
N GLY A 80 47.43 15.34 -6.39
CA GLY A 80 47.11 14.58 -7.60
C GLY A 80 46.88 13.09 -7.36
N LYS A 81 46.57 12.68 -6.13
CA LYS A 81 46.45 11.28 -5.68
C LYS A 81 45.00 10.82 -5.46
N GLY A 82 44.05 11.74 -5.52
CA GLY A 82 42.63 11.45 -5.36
C GLY A 82 41.76 12.62 -5.77
N LYS A 83 40.45 12.41 -5.80
CA LYS A 83 39.44 13.46 -5.97
C LYS A 83 38.14 13.02 -5.33
N LEU A 84 37.25 13.97 -5.04
CA LEU A 84 35.90 13.65 -4.65
C LEU A 84 35.19 12.87 -5.77
N ALA A 85 34.52 11.79 -5.40
CA ALA A 85 33.70 11.01 -6.32
C ALA A 85 32.37 10.66 -5.64
N VAL A 86 31.27 10.82 -6.38
CA VAL A 86 29.95 10.35 -5.98
C VAL A 86 29.72 9.00 -6.66
N ASN A 87 29.46 7.97 -5.87
CA ASN A 87 29.18 6.63 -6.36
C ASN A 87 27.75 6.22 -6.00
N TYR A 88 27.07 5.56 -6.94
CA TYR A 88 25.73 5.01 -6.72
C TYR A 88 25.82 3.48 -6.60
N ARG A 89 25.07 2.92 -5.63
CA ARG A 89 24.88 1.47 -5.54
C ARG A 89 24.01 0.94 -6.70
N LEU A 90 23.10 1.78 -7.20
CA LEU A 90 22.29 1.48 -8.38
C LEU A 90 23.21 1.22 -9.59
N ARG A 91 22.84 0.24 -10.40
CA ARG A 91 23.52 -0.12 -11.65
C ARG A 91 22.57 0.12 -12.81
N ASP A 92 23.14 0.15 -14.01
CA ASP A 92 22.35 0.15 -15.24
C ASP A 92 21.47 -1.09 -15.32
N TRP A 93 20.32 -0.92 -15.96
CA TRP A 93 19.34 -1.98 -16.09
C TRP A 93 19.67 -2.89 -17.26
N LEU A 94 20.07 -4.12 -16.94
CA LEU A 94 20.22 -5.19 -17.93
C LEU A 94 18.83 -5.69 -18.39
N ILE A 95 18.39 -5.23 -19.57
CA ILE A 95 17.09 -5.60 -20.13
C ILE A 95 17.09 -6.87 -20.99
N SER A 96 18.23 -7.31 -21.53
CA SER A 96 18.27 -8.45 -22.45
C SER A 96 18.08 -9.79 -21.72
N ARG A 97 17.27 -10.68 -22.30
CA ARG A 97 16.96 -12.02 -21.77
C ARG A 97 17.10 -13.07 -22.87
N GLN A 98 17.86 -14.12 -22.54
CA GLN A 98 18.01 -15.33 -23.36
C GLN A 98 16.80 -16.26 -23.15
N ARG A 99 15.63 -15.76 -23.55
CA ARG A 99 14.32 -16.41 -23.38
C ARG A 99 13.48 -16.15 -24.62
N TYR A 100 12.61 -17.10 -24.92
CA TYR A 100 11.64 -16.98 -26.01
C TYR A 100 10.52 -15.98 -25.68
N TRP A 101 9.89 -16.11 -24.51
CA TRP A 101 8.67 -15.38 -24.20
C TRP A 101 8.95 -13.97 -23.67
N GLY A 102 9.16 -13.03 -24.59
CA GLY A 102 9.33 -11.61 -24.32
C GLY A 102 9.28 -10.78 -25.61
N CYS A 103 9.24 -9.46 -25.49
CA CYS A 103 9.25 -8.56 -26.65
C CYS A 103 10.61 -8.64 -27.37
N PRO A 104 10.69 -8.95 -28.68
CA PRO A 104 11.95 -8.94 -29.41
C PRO A 104 12.61 -7.56 -29.39
N ILE A 105 13.92 -7.52 -29.14
CA ILE A 105 14.68 -6.27 -29.17
C ILE A 105 14.82 -5.82 -30.64
N PRO A 106 14.37 -4.61 -31.02
CA PRO A 106 14.31 -4.17 -32.42
C PRO A 106 15.68 -3.71 -32.94
N ILE A 107 16.65 -4.62 -32.92
CA ILE A 107 18.04 -4.42 -33.34
C ILE A 107 18.44 -5.50 -34.35
N VAL A 108 19.26 -5.11 -35.33
CA VAL A 108 19.92 -5.96 -36.30
C VAL A 108 21.44 -5.81 -36.17
N ARG A 109 22.17 -6.92 -36.28
CA ARG A 109 23.63 -7.01 -36.22
C ARG A 109 24.16 -7.27 -37.63
N CYS A 110 24.86 -6.29 -38.19
CA CYS A 110 25.48 -6.36 -39.50
C CYS A 110 27.01 -6.42 -39.34
N ALA A 111 27.68 -7.28 -40.13
CA ALA A 111 29.14 -7.40 -40.08
C ALA A 111 29.87 -6.11 -40.52
N GLU A 112 29.26 -5.32 -41.41
CA GLU A 112 29.84 -4.07 -41.91
C GLU A 112 29.40 -2.84 -41.11
N CYS A 113 28.10 -2.73 -40.79
CA CYS A 113 27.54 -1.55 -40.13
C CYS A 113 27.51 -1.65 -38.58
N GLY A 114 27.73 -2.83 -38.00
CA GLY A 114 27.61 -3.05 -36.57
C GLY A 114 26.16 -3.19 -36.09
N ILE A 115 25.81 -2.52 -34.99
CA ILE A 115 24.48 -2.55 -34.37
C ILE A 115 23.59 -1.50 -35.02
N VAL A 116 22.50 -1.94 -35.66
CA VAL A 116 21.59 -1.08 -36.42
C VAL A 116 20.16 -1.25 -35.90
N PRO A 117 19.42 -0.17 -35.58
CA PRO A 117 18.03 -0.27 -35.18
C PRO A 117 17.12 -0.69 -36.34
N VAL A 118 16.06 -1.43 -36.02
CA VAL A 118 14.99 -1.74 -36.98
C VAL A 118 14.21 -0.45 -37.30
N PRO A 119 13.97 -0.12 -38.58
CA PRO A 119 13.18 1.05 -38.98
C PRO A 119 11.73 1.01 -38.49
N ASN A 120 11.13 2.19 -38.26
CA ASN A 120 9.76 2.32 -37.74
C ASN A 120 8.70 1.62 -38.60
N ASP A 121 8.85 1.62 -39.93
CA ASP A 121 7.95 0.97 -40.88
C ASP A 121 8.09 -0.57 -40.94
N GLN A 122 9.08 -1.12 -40.24
CA GLN A 122 9.30 -2.56 -40.06
C GLN A 122 8.92 -3.03 -38.65
N LEU A 123 8.43 -2.14 -37.80
CA LEU A 123 7.87 -2.50 -36.50
C LEU A 123 6.41 -2.95 -36.64
N PRO A 124 5.93 -3.85 -35.76
CA PRO A 124 6.68 -4.55 -34.71
C PRO A 124 7.51 -5.73 -35.27
N VAL A 125 8.66 -6.02 -34.62
CA VAL A 125 9.36 -7.30 -34.84
C VAL A 125 8.58 -8.38 -34.11
N LEU A 126 7.76 -9.14 -34.85
CA LEU A 126 6.92 -10.18 -34.29
C LEU A 126 7.75 -11.39 -33.84
N LEU A 127 7.39 -11.95 -32.69
CA LEU A 127 7.98 -13.18 -32.16
C LEU A 127 7.61 -14.36 -33.09
N PRO A 128 8.58 -15.14 -33.60
CA PRO A 128 8.30 -16.24 -34.51
C PRO A 128 7.73 -17.45 -33.76
N VAL A 129 6.89 -18.24 -34.40
CA VAL A 129 6.46 -19.53 -33.82
C VAL A 129 7.58 -20.55 -34.01
N ILE A 130 7.99 -21.20 -32.91
CA ILE A 130 9.01 -22.26 -32.89
C ILE A 130 8.50 -23.50 -32.14
N GLU A 131 9.11 -24.65 -32.36
CA GLU A 131 8.66 -25.91 -31.72
C GLU A 131 9.22 -26.12 -30.31
N ASP A 132 10.44 -25.61 -30.04
CA ASP A 132 11.15 -25.80 -28.77
C ASP A 132 11.47 -24.46 -28.10
N TYR A 133 10.78 -24.19 -26.99
CA TYR A 133 10.92 -22.96 -26.22
C TYR A 133 11.96 -23.05 -25.10
N ALA A 134 12.57 -24.22 -24.89
CA ALA A 134 13.46 -24.44 -23.76
C ALA A 134 14.81 -23.71 -23.96
N PRO A 135 15.28 -22.93 -22.98
CA PRO A 135 16.60 -22.31 -23.05
C PRO A 135 17.69 -23.37 -22.88
N LYS A 136 18.65 -23.41 -23.82
CA LYS A 136 19.76 -24.40 -23.84
C LYS A 136 21.14 -23.74 -23.68
N GLY A 137 21.22 -22.68 -22.89
CA GLY A 137 22.44 -21.86 -22.73
C GLY A 137 22.57 -20.72 -23.74
N GLN A 138 21.63 -20.61 -24.68
CA GLN A 138 21.43 -19.48 -25.59
C GLN A 138 19.92 -19.21 -25.75
N SER A 139 19.55 -18.07 -26.34
CA SER A 139 18.14 -17.77 -26.63
C SER A 139 17.52 -18.85 -27.55
N PRO A 140 16.30 -19.34 -27.28
CA PRO A 140 15.60 -20.24 -28.19
C PRO A 140 15.39 -19.65 -29.60
N LEU A 141 15.31 -18.31 -29.71
CA LEU A 141 15.17 -17.62 -31.00
C LEU A 141 16.36 -17.83 -31.93
N ALA A 142 17.55 -18.12 -31.39
CA ALA A 142 18.74 -18.37 -32.20
C ALA A 142 18.60 -19.61 -33.12
N ALA A 143 17.68 -20.54 -32.80
CA ALA A 143 17.40 -21.69 -33.65
C ALA A 143 16.45 -21.37 -34.82
N ALA A 144 15.74 -20.24 -34.79
CA ALA A 144 14.79 -19.82 -35.82
C ALA A 144 15.52 -19.10 -36.96
N THR A 145 16.40 -19.80 -37.69
CA THR A 145 17.30 -19.18 -38.68
C THR A 145 16.59 -18.35 -39.73
N ASP A 146 15.38 -18.74 -40.15
CA ASP A 146 14.58 -18.00 -41.14
C ASP A 146 14.08 -16.65 -40.61
N TRP A 147 13.92 -16.52 -39.29
CA TRP A 147 13.56 -15.26 -38.64
C TRP A 147 14.79 -14.43 -38.27
N VAL A 148 15.86 -15.10 -37.81
CA VAL A 148 17.13 -14.46 -37.41
C VAL A 148 17.81 -13.81 -38.61
N ASN A 149 17.89 -14.51 -39.74
CA ASN A 149 18.52 -14.00 -40.94
C ASN A 149 17.65 -12.91 -41.58
N THR A 150 18.23 -11.73 -41.78
CA THR A 150 17.54 -10.59 -42.38
C THR A 150 18.52 -9.73 -43.18
N GLU A 151 18.05 -8.61 -43.70
CA GLU A 151 18.87 -7.63 -44.41
C GLU A 151 19.19 -6.45 -43.49
N CYS A 152 20.40 -5.93 -43.59
CA CYS A 152 20.80 -4.72 -42.89
C CYS A 152 19.99 -3.53 -43.44
N PRO A 153 19.20 -2.81 -42.62
CA PRO A 153 18.40 -1.70 -43.12
C PRO A 153 19.25 -0.50 -43.57
N ASN A 154 20.55 -0.48 -43.27
CA ASN A 154 21.47 0.58 -43.68
C ASN A 154 22.20 0.31 -45.01
N CYS A 155 22.73 -0.91 -45.22
CA CYS A 155 23.52 -1.24 -46.42
C CYS A 155 22.88 -2.28 -47.35
N GLY A 156 21.77 -2.91 -46.95
CA GLY A 156 21.11 -4.00 -47.69
C GLY A 156 21.85 -5.34 -47.67
N GLY A 157 23.04 -5.42 -47.06
CA GLY A 157 23.79 -6.67 -46.92
C GLY A 157 23.19 -7.63 -45.90
N PRO A 158 23.64 -8.90 -45.86
CA PRO A 158 23.17 -9.89 -44.87
C PRO A 158 23.41 -9.43 -43.42
N ALA A 159 22.44 -9.69 -42.56
CA ALA A 159 22.50 -9.35 -41.14
C ALA A 159 21.66 -10.32 -40.29
N GLU A 160 21.84 -10.26 -38.97
CA GLU A 160 21.13 -11.12 -38.01
C GLU A 160 20.33 -10.26 -37.02
N ARG A 161 19.07 -10.61 -36.74
CA ARG A 161 18.28 -9.98 -35.68
C ARG A 161 18.89 -10.26 -34.31
N GLU A 162 18.73 -9.33 -33.37
CA GLU A 162 18.93 -9.63 -31.96
C GLU A 162 18.00 -10.78 -31.53
N THR A 163 18.57 -11.77 -30.84
CA THR A 163 17.85 -12.98 -30.44
C THR A 163 17.43 -12.95 -28.98
N ASP A 164 17.97 -12.01 -28.20
CA ASP A 164 17.46 -11.73 -26.86
C ASP A 164 16.14 -10.96 -26.92
N THR A 165 15.28 -11.25 -25.94
CA THR A 165 14.04 -10.51 -25.70
C THR A 165 14.21 -9.52 -24.55
N MET A 166 13.35 -8.51 -24.48
CA MET A 166 13.32 -7.59 -23.36
C MET A 166 12.78 -8.26 -22.09
N ASP A 167 13.35 -7.88 -20.95
CA ASP A 167 12.87 -8.24 -19.63
C ASP A 167 11.44 -7.74 -19.40
N THR A 168 10.62 -8.53 -18.70
CA THR A 168 9.21 -8.23 -18.48
C THR A 168 8.95 -6.91 -17.74
N PHE A 169 9.93 -6.40 -16.98
CA PHE A 169 9.78 -5.09 -16.34
C PHE A 169 9.78 -3.94 -17.34
N VAL A 170 10.29 -4.12 -18.57
CA VAL A 170 10.16 -3.11 -19.62
C VAL A 170 8.67 -2.85 -19.89
N ASP A 171 7.89 -3.89 -20.12
CA ASP A 171 6.46 -3.77 -20.40
C ASP A 171 5.68 -3.21 -19.19
N SER A 172 5.99 -3.68 -17.98
CA SER A 172 5.32 -3.19 -16.77
C SER A 172 5.74 -1.77 -16.37
N SER A 173 6.77 -1.18 -16.98
CA SER A 173 7.21 0.18 -16.62
C SER A 173 6.36 1.29 -17.23
N TRP A 174 5.46 0.98 -18.17
CA TRP A 174 4.66 1.99 -18.86
C TRP A 174 3.21 1.57 -19.17
N TYR A 175 2.78 0.37 -18.78
CA TYR A 175 1.41 -0.13 -19.03
C TYR A 175 0.30 0.83 -18.53
N PHE A 176 0.54 1.54 -17.42
CA PHE A 176 -0.40 2.50 -16.86
C PHE A 176 -0.62 3.71 -17.79
N LEU A 177 0.36 4.07 -18.61
CA LEU A 177 0.21 5.07 -19.67
C LEU A 177 -0.61 4.48 -20.82
N ARG A 178 -0.31 3.24 -21.22
CA ARG A 178 -1.00 2.60 -22.34
C ARG A 178 -2.49 2.36 -22.05
N TYR A 179 -2.88 2.15 -20.79
CA TYR A 179 -4.30 2.01 -20.45
C TYR A 179 -5.15 3.22 -20.80
N CYS A 180 -4.57 4.42 -20.79
CA CYS A 180 -5.29 5.64 -21.16
C CYS A 180 -5.73 5.62 -22.64
N ASP A 181 -4.97 4.95 -23.52
CA ASP A 181 -5.22 4.93 -24.97
C ASP A 181 -4.91 3.56 -25.60
N ALA A 182 -5.47 2.50 -25.02
CA ALA A 182 -5.04 1.12 -25.27
C ALA A 182 -5.29 0.63 -26.70
N SER A 183 -6.28 1.19 -27.40
CA SER A 183 -6.69 0.78 -28.75
C SER A 183 -6.03 1.58 -29.88
N ASN A 184 -5.16 2.55 -29.57
CA ASN A 184 -4.50 3.35 -30.61
C ASN A 184 -3.49 2.51 -31.40
N SER A 185 -3.75 2.32 -32.69
CA SER A 185 -2.89 1.54 -33.60
C SER A 185 -1.75 2.34 -34.23
N GLU A 186 -1.78 3.66 -34.13
CA GLU A 186 -0.87 4.57 -34.86
C GLU A 186 0.27 5.09 -33.98
N ALA A 187 0.07 5.12 -32.66
CA ALA A 187 1.03 5.63 -31.69
C ALA A 187 0.95 4.87 -30.35
N ALA A 188 1.93 5.12 -29.48
CA ALA A 188 1.91 4.60 -28.12
C ALA A 188 0.73 5.16 -27.30
N TRP A 189 0.38 6.43 -27.52
CA TRP A 189 -0.79 7.14 -26.95
C TRP A 189 -0.97 8.52 -27.60
N ASP A 190 -2.16 9.10 -27.48
CA ASP A 190 -2.39 10.55 -27.67
C ASP A 190 -1.94 11.33 -26.41
N PRO A 191 -1.00 12.31 -26.52
CA PRO A 191 -0.59 13.16 -25.40
C PRO A 191 -1.74 13.93 -24.74
N ALA A 192 -2.80 14.28 -25.49
CA ALA A 192 -3.96 14.96 -24.92
C ALA A 192 -4.74 14.06 -23.97
N ILE A 193 -4.84 12.77 -24.27
CA ILE A 193 -5.48 11.79 -23.39
C ILE A 193 -4.64 11.58 -22.13
N LEU A 194 -3.31 11.49 -22.25
CA LEU A 194 -2.46 11.34 -21.06
C LEU A 194 -2.55 12.53 -20.10
N ARG A 195 -2.68 13.75 -20.61
CA ARG A 195 -2.88 14.95 -19.76
C ARG A 195 -4.15 14.91 -18.92
N GLU A 196 -5.17 14.17 -19.36
CA GLU A 196 -6.42 14.03 -18.61
C GLU A 196 -6.29 13.01 -17.48
N TRP A 197 -5.54 11.93 -17.70
CA TRP A 197 -5.47 10.79 -16.78
C TRP A 197 -4.25 10.76 -15.86
N MET A 198 -3.15 11.40 -16.25
CA MET A 198 -1.89 11.35 -15.51
C MET A 198 -1.68 12.60 -14.62
N PRO A 199 -1.07 12.44 -13.43
CA PRO A 199 -0.54 11.20 -12.87
C PRO A 199 -1.64 10.29 -12.33
N VAL A 200 -1.33 9.00 -12.12
CA VAL A 200 -2.26 8.09 -11.44
C VAL A 200 -2.50 8.58 -10.02
N ASP A 201 -3.75 8.90 -9.68
CA ASP A 201 -4.12 9.45 -8.36
C ASP A 201 -3.80 8.52 -7.19
N GLN A 202 -4.02 7.22 -7.40
CA GLN A 202 -3.85 6.18 -6.39
C GLN A 202 -3.38 4.88 -7.05
N TYR A 203 -2.15 4.47 -6.75
CA TYR A 203 -1.60 3.18 -7.13
C TYR A 203 -1.65 2.21 -5.94
N ILE A 204 -2.12 0.98 -6.15
CA ILE A 204 -2.23 -0.06 -5.12
C ILE A 204 -1.36 -1.25 -5.55
N GLY A 205 -0.39 -1.63 -4.75
CA GLY A 205 0.52 -2.74 -5.07
C GLY A 205 1.40 -3.16 -3.90
N GLY A 206 1.82 -4.42 -3.87
CA GLY A 206 2.57 -4.99 -2.76
C GLY A 206 3.99 -4.42 -2.62
N VAL A 207 4.51 -4.44 -1.39
CA VAL A 207 5.85 -3.93 -1.05
C VAL A 207 6.99 -4.66 -1.78
N GLU A 208 6.74 -5.88 -2.26
CA GLU A 208 7.68 -6.66 -3.07
C GLU A 208 8.14 -5.92 -4.35
N HIS A 209 7.39 -4.92 -4.80
CA HIS A 209 7.70 -4.14 -5.99
C HIS A 209 8.49 -2.84 -5.72
N ALA A 210 8.87 -2.56 -4.46
CA ALA A 210 9.50 -1.30 -4.03
C ALA A 210 10.77 -0.91 -4.81
N ILE A 211 11.69 -1.87 -5.05
CA ILE A 211 12.99 -1.59 -5.68
C ILE A 211 13.11 -2.08 -7.12
N LEU A 212 12.05 -2.67 -7.67
CA LEU A 212 12.00 -3.18 -9.04
C LEU A 212 11.01 -2.34 -9.84
N HIS A 213 9.80 -2.86 -10.05
CA HIS A 213 8.73 -2.22 -10.81
C HIS A 213 8.52 -0.74 -10.46
N LEU A 214 8.42 -0.38 -9.16
CA LEU A 214 8.18 1.01 -8.77
C LEU A 214 9.37 1.92 -9.10
N LEU A 215 10.60 1.41 -9.12
CA LEU A 215 11.76 2.17 -9.55
C LEU A 215 11.78 2.31 -11.09
N TYR A 216 11.51 1.24 -11.82
CA TYR A 216 11.52 1.24 -13.28
C TYR A 216 10.38 2.08 -13.87
N ALA A 217 9.18 2.04 -13.30
CA ALA A 217 8.07 2.90 -13.69
C ALA A 217 8.40 4.39 -13.53
N ARG A 218 9.05 4.76 -12.41
CA ARG A 218 9.52 6.14 -12.19
C ARG A 218 10.60 6.54 -13.19
N PHE A 219 11.56 5.65 -13.46
CA PHE A 219 12.59 5.88 -14.47
C PHE A 219 11.97 6.10 -15.86
N PHE A 220 11.05 5.24 -16.29
CA PHE A 220 10.33 5.38 -17.56
C PHE A 220 9.56 6.69 -17.65
N CYS A 221 8.83 7.06 -16.60
CA CYS A 221 8.08 8.31 -16.56
C CYS A 221 8.99 9.53 -16.74
N LYS A 222 10.12 9.58 -16.01
CA LYS A 222 11.09 10.68 -16.11
C LYS A 222 11.76 10.72 -17.48
N ALA A 223 12.18 9.57 -18.00
CA ALA A 223 12.80 9.48 -19.31
C ALA A 223 11.83 9.95 -20.42
N LEU A 224 10.55 9.57 -20.35
CA LEU A 224 9.53 10.02 -21.29
C LEU A 224 9.20 11.51 -21.14
N ALA A 225 9.23 12.05 -19.93
CA ALA A 225 9.08 13.48 -19.68
C ALA A 225 10.25 14.28 -20.28
N ASP A 226 11.49 13.83 -20.06
CA ASP A 226 12.70 14.44 -20.65
C ASP A 226 12.67 14.42 -22.20
N LEU A 227 12.03 13.40 -22.79
CA LEU A 227 11.82 13.28 -24.23
C LEU A 227 10.61 14.10 -24.75
N GLY A 228 9.85 14.77 -23.87
CA GLY A 228 8.68 15.58 -24.22
C GLY A 228 7.41 14.77 -24.52
N HIS A 229 7.33 13.51 -24.06
CA HIS A 229 6.18 12.63 -24.25
C HIS A 229 5.20 12.63 -23.07
N LEU A 230 5.59 13.19 -21.92
CA LEU A 230 4.78 13.30 -20.70
C LEU A 230 4.94 14.69 -20.08
N ASP A 231 3.85 15.19 -19.49
CA ASP A 231 3.82 16.45 -18.76
C ASP A 231 4.01 16.25 -17.23
N VAL A 232 4.33 15.03 -16.79
CA VAL A 232 4.50 14.64 -15.38
C VAL A 232 5.82 13.90 -15.15
N ASP A 233 6.47 14.20 -14.02
CA ASP A 233 7.76 13.61 -13.64
C ASP A 233 7.65 12.37 -12.74
N GLU A 234 6.48 12.11 -12.18
CA GLU A 234 6.22 10.96 -11.32
C GLU A 234 4.90 10.29 -11.75
N PRO A 235 4.87 8.96 -11.89
CA PRO A 235 3.70 8.27 -12.46
C PRO A 235 2.55 8.11 -11.45
N PHE A 236 2.83 8.11 -10.15
CA PHE A 236 1.87 7.80 -9.10
C PHE A 236 1.86 8.90 -8.03
N ALA A 237 0.73 9.60 -7.86
CA ALA A 237 0.58 10.66 -6.86
C ALA A 237 0.50 10.10 -5.43
N ARG A 238 -0.17 8.96 -5.26
CA ARG A 238 -0.23 8.20 -4.01
C ARG A 238 0.05 6.74 -4.28
N LEU A 239 0.83 6.12 -3.38
CA LEU A 239 1.08 4.69 -3.34
C LEU A 239 0.46 4.14 -2.07
N PHE A 240 -0.37 3.11 -2.20
CA PHE A 240 -0.87 2.33 -1.08
C PHE A 240 -0.34 0.89 -1.21
N THR A 241 0.44 0.45 -0.23
CA THR A 241 0.99 -0.89 -0.20
C THR A 241 0.16 -1.79 0.68
N GLN A 242 -0.60 -2.71 0.08
CA GLN A 242 -1.40 -3.64 0.85
C GLN A 242 -0.54 -4.67 1.60
N GLY A 243 -1.05 -5.14 2.73
CA GLY A 243 -0.48 -6.26 3.45
C GLY A 243 -0.67 -7.59 2.73
N MET A 244 0.06 -8.59 3.17
CA MET A 244 0.02 -9.94 2.62
C MET A 244 -1.09 -10.76 3.28
N ILE A 245 -1.85 -11.51 2.46
CA ILE A 245 -2.74 -12.54 2.99
C ILE A 245 -1.95 -13.83 3.22
N THR A 246 -1.98 -14.31 4.46
CA THR A 246 -1.36 -15.56 4.89
C THR A 246 -2.42 -16.63 5.15
N ARG A 247 -1.98 -17.87 5.33
CA ARG A 247 -2.80 -18.96 5.85
C ARG A 247 -1.97 -19.74 6.88
N ASP A 248 -2.50 -19.90 8.09
CA ASP A 248 -1.83 -20.53 9.22
C ASP A 248 -0.47 -19.86 9.54
N GLY A 249 -0.42 -18.53 9.45
CA GLY A 249 0.78 -17.72 9.70
C GLY A 249 1.85 -17.80 8.59
N ALA A 250 1.53 -18.42 7.46
CA ALA A 250 2.44 -18.61 6.35
C ALA A 250 1.94 -17.93 5.06
N LYS A 251 2.83 -17.22 4.35
CA LYS A 251 2.54 -16.70 3.00
C LYS A 251 1.99 -17.82 2.10
N MET A 252 0.87 -17.54 1.43
CA MET A 252 0.26 -18.48 0.49
C MET A 252 1.17 -18.73 -0.72
N SER A 253 1.41 -20.01 -1.04
CA SER A 253 2.17 -20.38 -2.23
C SER A 253 1.84 -21.80 -2.69
N LYS A 254 1.95 -22.04 -4.01
CA LYS A 254 1.72 -23.38 -4.60
C LYS A 254 2.61 -24.45 -3.96
N SER A 255 3.88 -24.14 -3.71
CA SER A 255 4.85 -25.05 -3.09
C SER A 255 4.50 -25.45 -1.65
N ARG A 256 3.76 -24.60 -0.93
CA ARG A 256 3.30 -24.89 0.44
C ARG A 256 1.93 -25.55 0.49
N GLY A 257 1.22 -25.66 -0.63
CA GLY A 257 -0.12 -26.26 -0.70
C GLY A 257 -1.21 -25.52 0.08
N ASN A 258 -0.91 -24.32 0.59
CA ASN A 258 -1.82 -23.53 1.44
C ASN A 258 -2.59 -22.45 0.67
N VAL A 259 -2.64 -22.54 -0.67
CA VAL A 259 -3.34 -21.58 -1.53
C VAL A 259 -4.85 -21.73 -1.34
N VAL A 260 -5.52 -20.63 -1.02
CA VAL A 260 -6.98 -20.55 -1.07
C VAL A 260 -7.39 -20.18 -2.50
N SER A 261 -8.26 -20.98 -3.11
CA SER A 261 -8.80 -20.68 -4.44
C SER A 261 -9.98 -19.72 -4.32
N PRO A 262 -9.93 -18.52 -4.93
CA PRO A 262 -11.08 -17.61 -4.95
C PRO A 262 -12.33 -18.24 -5.58
N GLN A 263 -12.15 -19.09 -6.61
CA GLN A 263 -13.27 -19.70 -7.33
C GLN A 263 -14.17 -20.54 -6.42
N ALA A 264 -13.57 -21.35 -5.54
CA ALA A 264 -14.33 -22.21 -4.63
C ALA A 264 -15.20 -21.40 -3.64
N ILE A 265 -14.74 -20.19 -3.27
CA ILE A 265 -15.49 -19.27 -2.41
C ILE A 265 -16.62 -18.63 -3.21
N VAL A 266 -16.33 -18.15 -4.43
CA VAL A 266 -17.33 -17.54 -5.31
C VAL A 266 -18.46 -18.52 -5.62
N ASP A 267 -18.14 -19.78 -5.92
CA ASP A 267 -19.13 -20.81 -6.23
C ASP A 267 -20.04 -21.12 -5.03
N ARG A 268 -19.50 -21.05 -3.81
CA ARG A 268 -20.23 -21.41 -2.59
C ARG A 268 -20.99 -20.25 -1.95
N TYR A 269 -20.40 -19.06 -1.93
CA TYR A 269 -20.91 -17.89 -1.18
C TYR A 269 -21.15 -16.65 -2.05
N GLY A 270 -20.80 -16.69 -3.34
CA GLY A 270 -20.90 -15.57 -4.26
C GLY A 270 -19.71 -14.61 -4.22
N ALA A 271 -19.57 -13.81 -5.28
CA ALA A 271 -18.49 -12.85 -5.42
C ALA A 271 -18.48 -11.76 -4.33
N ASP A 272 -19.65 -11.31 -3.89
CA ASP A 272 -19.76 -10.26 -2.86
C ASP A 272 -19.24 -10.72 -1.50
N SER A 273 -19.53 -11.97 -1.11
CA SER A 273 -19.00 -12.52 0.14
C SER A 273 -17.47 -12.61 0.09
N ALA A 274 -16.89 -13.01 -1.05
CA ALA A 274 -15.44 -13.08 -1.22
C ALA A 274 -14.80 -11.69 -1.15
N ARG A 275 -15.34 -10.71 -1.89
CA ARG A 275 -14.84 -9.33 -1.92
C ARG A 275 -14.93 -8.67 -0.55
N ALA A 276 -16.11 -8.68 0.05
CA ALA A 276 -16.36 -8.02 1.32
C ALA A 276 -15.53 -8.68 2.44
N TYR A 277 -15.30 -10.00 2.41
CA TYR A 277 -14.42 -10.63 3.39
C TYR A 277 -12.96 -10.21 3.25
N ILE A 278 -12.40 -10.20 2.05
CA ILE A 278 -11.01 -9.73 1.83
C ILE A 278 -10.81 -8.30 2.34
N LEU A 279 -11.83 -7.45 2.19
CA LEU A 279 -11.80 -6.06 2.64
C LEU A 279 -12.13 -5.91 4.13
N PHE A 280 -12.70 -6.94 4.76
CA PHE A 280 -13.11 -6.94 6.18
C PHE A 280 -12.11 -7.61 7.12
N ILE A 281 -11.30 -8.54 6.62
CA ILE A 281 -10.43 -9.41 7.41
C ILE A 281 -9.44 -8.66 8.31
N GLY A 282 -9.03 -7.45 7.92
CA GLY A 282 -8.09 -6.63 8.67
C GLY A 282 -7.89 -5.26 8.04
N ALA A 283 -6.99 -4.47 8.64
CA ALA A 283 -6.55 -3.21 8.03
C ALA A 283 -5.80 -3.51 6.72
N PRO A 284 -6.06 -2.78 5.64
CA PRO A 284 -5.56 -3.12 4.29
C PRO A 284 -4.02 -3.06 4.16
N ASP A 285 -3.33 -2.29 4.99
CA ASP A 285 -1.87 -2.10 5.00
C ASP A 285 -1.15 -3.10 5.90
N GLN A 286 -1.90 -3.98 6.59
CA GLN A 286 -1.39 -4.97 7.52
C GLN A 286 -1.58 -6.37 6.97
N ASP A 287 -0.65 -7.28 7.31
CA ASP A 287 -0.81 -8.69 7.01
C ASP A 287 -2.04 -9.25 7.74
N ALA A 288 -2.75 -10.17 7.08
CA ALA A 288 -3.91 -10.82 7.66
C ALA A 288 -3.93 -12.32 7.35
N ASP A 289 -4.28 -13.13 8.34
CA ASP A 289 -4.37 -14.58 8.19
C ASP A 289 -5.79 -15.00 7.79
N TRP A 290 -5.89 -15.76 6.71
CA TRP A 290 -7.15 -16.20 6.13
C TRP A 290 -7.93 -17.14 7.06
N SER A 291 -9.23 -16.90 7.23
CA SER A 291 -10.18 -17.79 7.93
C SER A 291 -11.42 -18.05 7.09
N ASP A 292 -11.72 -19.33 6.88
CA ASP A 292 -12.91 -19.77 6.14
C ASP A 292 -14.21 -19.39 6.90
N GLU A 293 -14.18 -19.40 8.24
CA GLU A 293 -15.31 -18.97 9.08
C GLU A 293 -15.61 -17.48 8.94
N GLY A 294 -14.59 -16.67 8.66
CA GLY A 294 -14.74 -15.24 8.40
C GLY A 294 -15.59 -14.95 7.16
N VAL A 295 -15.41 -15.75 6.09
CA VAL A 295 -16.24 -15.68 4.87
C VAL A 295 -17.69 -15.97 5.20
N GLU A 296 -17.97 -17.00 5.99
CA GLU A 296 -19.33 -17.35 6.39
C GLU A 296 -20.01 -16.24 7.21
N GLY A 297 -19.24 -15.55 8.05
CA GLY A 297 -19.71 -14.39 8.79
C GLY A 297 -20.20 -13.27 7.88
N VAL A 298 -19.39 -12.92 6.88
CA VAL A 298 -19.72 -11.90 5.88
C VAL A 298 -20.91 -12.33 5.01
N HIS A 299 -20.96 -13.60 4.59
CA HIS A 299 -22.10 -14.12 3.83
C HIS A 299 -23.41 -13.97 4.62
N ARG A 300 -23.44 -14.37 5.90
CA ARG A 300 -24.62 -14.19 6.77
C ARG A 300 -25.04 -12.73 6.92
N PHE A 301 -24.08 -11.82 7.00
CA PHE A 301 -24.36 -10.38 7.01
C PHE A 301 -25.05 -9.92 5.73
N LEU A 302 -24.51 -10.27 4.56
CA LEU A 302 -25.10 -9.89 3.26
C LEU A 302 -26.48 -10.52 3.05
N SER A 303 -26.67 -11.79 3.45
CA SER A 303 -27.98 -12.44 3.43
C SER A 303 -29.01 -11.75 4.33
N ARG A 304 -28.56 -11.19 5.47
CA ARG A 304 -29.44 -10.44 6.37
C ARG A 304 -29.87 -9.11 5.76
N LEU A 305 -28.96 -8.36 5.14
CA LEU A 305 -29.28 -7.13 4.40
C LEU A 305 -30.34 -7.42 3.33
N TRP A 306 -30.12 -8.44 2.50
CA TRP A 306 -31.08 -8.86 1.48
C TRP A 306 -32.45 -9.18 2.06
N ARG A 307 -32.49 -10.04 3.09
CA ARG A 307 -33.75 -10.48 3.70
C ARG A 307 -34.54 -9.30 4.29
N LEU A 308 -33.89 -8.41 5.03
CA LEU A 308 -34.57 -7.22 5.59
C LEU A 308 -35.09 -6.31 4.49
N SER A 309 -34.32 -6.13 3.41
CA SER A 309 -34.74 -5.32 2.26
C SER A 309 -35.97 -5.90 1.58
N ALA A 310 -36.01 -7.23 1.38
CA ALA A 310 -37.16 -7.92 0.81
C ALA A 310 -38.40 -7.86 1.70
N GLU A 311 -38.24 -8.01 3.01
CA GLU A 311 -39.35 -7.91 3.96
C GLU A 311 -39.97 -6.49 4.00
N VAL A 312 -39.16 -5.45 3.84
CA VAL A 312 -39.63 -4.06 3.78
C VAL A 312 -40.26 -3.77 2.42
N SER A 313 -39.69 -4.26 1.31
CA SER A 313 -40.25 -4.03 -0.03
C SER A 313 -41.61 -4.70 -0.28
N ASP A 314 -41.91 -5.78 0.45
CA ASP A 314 -43.21 -6.45 0.37
C ASP A 314 -44.33 -5.66 1.08
N GLN A 315 -43.99 -4.56 1.74
CA GLN A 315 -44.93 -3.70 2.46
C GLN A 315 -45.14 -2.37 1.71
N ASP A 316 -46.31 -1.75 1.92
CA ASP A 316 -46.65 -0.49 1.28
C ASP A 316 -46.00 0.67 2.05
N VAL A 317 -44.80 1.07 1.61
CA VAL A 317 -44.06 2.19 2.19
C VAL A 317 -44.37 3.46 1.40
N ALA A 318 -45.04 4.42 2.04
CA ALA A 318 -45.49 5.63 1.37
C ALA A 318 -45.08 6.89 2.17
N GLY A 319 -44.03 7.57 1.71
CA GLY A 319 -43.60 8.85 2.27
C GLY A 319 -42.10 8.91 2.54
N ALA A 320 -41.67 10.03 3.10
CA ALA A 320 -40.29 10.21 3.58
C ALA A 320 -40.19 9.75 5.05
N PRO A 321 -39.03 9.25 5.49
CA PRO A 321 -38.81 8.90 6.90
C PRO A 321 -39.05 10.12 7.80
N GLN A 322 -39.93 9.98 8.79
CA GLN A 322 -40.17 11.01 9.81
C GLN A 322 -39.50 10.60 11.12
N GLY A 323 -38.78 11.54 11.75
CA GLY A 323 -38.09 11.34 13.03
C GLY A 323 -38.93 11.77 14.24
N ASP A 324 -40.24 11.72 14.13
CA ASP A 324 -41.20 12.09 15.17
C ASP A 324 -41.30 11.05 16.29
N GLU A 325 -41.12 9.77 15.95
CA GLU A 325 -40.98 8.68 16.92
C GLU A 325 -39.52 8.40 17.28
N ALA A 326 -39.28 8.06 18.55
CA ALA A 326 -37.94 7.84 19.09
C ALA A 326 -37.18 6.73 18.34
N ALA A 327 -37.87 5.63 17.99
CA ALA A 327 -37.26 4.52 17.24
C ALA A 327 -36.90 4.91 15.80
N ASN A 328 -37.72 5.75 15.15
CA ASN A 328 -37.41 6.26 13.81
C ASN A 328 -36.20 7.19 13.85
N LEU A 329 -36.20 8.12 14.80
CA LEU A 329 -35.09 9.06 14.98
C LEU A 329 -33.77 8.31 15.28
N GLU A 330 -33.83 7.25 16.08
CA GLU A 330 -32.67 6.41 16.38
C GLU A 330 -32.09 5.74 15.11
N LEU A 331 -32.92 5.15 14.25
CA LEU A 331 -32.47 4.58 12.97
C LEU A 331 -31.92 5.65 12.02
N ILE A 332 -32.60 6.78 11.89
CA ILE A 332 -32.15 7.89 11.01
C ILE A 332 -30.79 8.42 11.48
N ARG A 333 -30.60 8.61 12.80
CA ARG A 333 -29.31 9.00 13.38
C ARG A 333 -28.23 7.95 13.14
N LYS A 334 -28.54 6.65 13.31
CA LYS A 334 -27.59 5.56 13.05
C LYS A 334 -27.19 5.48 11.57
N ALA A 335 -28.12 5.71 10.64
CA ALA A 335 -27.84 5.76 9.21
C ALA A 335 -26.92 6.93 8.85
N ASN A 336 -27.19 8.13 9.36
CA ASN A 336 -26.33 9.30 9.18
C ASN A 336 -24.93 9.11 9.78
N TRP A 337 -24.85 8.52 10.98
CA TRP A 337 -23.57 8.12 11.57
C TRP A 337 -22.80 7.15 10.69
N ALA A 338 -23.48 6.16 10.09
CA ALA A 338 -22.83 5.19 9.20
C ALA A 338 -22.29 5.89 7.95
N ILE A 339 -23.03 6.86 7.38
CA ILE A 339 -22.56 7.67 6.25
C ILE A 339 -21.27 8.41 6.60
N ASP A 340 -21.25 9.16 7.71
CA ASP A 340 -20.06 9.91 8.15
C ASP A 340 -18.87 8.97 8.41
N LYS A 341 -19.11 7.86 9.12
CA LYS A 341 -18.08 6.89 9.47
C LYS A 341 -17.47 6.21 8.24
N VAL A 342 -18.30 5.70 7.34
CA VAL A 342 -17.85 4.98 6.14
C VAL A 342 -17.11 5.94 5.21
N THR A 343 -17.64 7.14 4.98
CA THR A 343 -17.00 8.16 4.14
C THR A 343 -15.61 8.51 4.69
N GLY A 344 -15.52 8.79 6.00
CA GLY A 344 -14.25 9.12 6.65
C GLY A 344 -13.23 7.98 6.65
N ASP A 345 -13.69 6.72 6.74
CA ASP A 345 -12.81 5.54 6.68
C ASP A 345 -12.26 5.28 5.27
N MET A 346 -13.10 5.48 4.25
CA MET A 346 -12.71 5.32 2.85
C MET A 346 -11.72 6.40 2.40
N ASP A 347 -11.94 7.66 2.78
CA ASP A 347 -11.12 8.79 2.31
C ASP A 347 -9.69 8.81 2.89
N ARG A 348 -9.51 8.36 4.14
CA ARG A 348 -8.26 8.60 4.87
C ARG A 348 -7.21 7.52 4.70
N ARG A 349 -7.58 6.26 4.97
CA ARG A 349 -6.62 5.13 5.05
C ARG A 349 -7.16 3.84 4.45
N PHE A 350 -8.22 3.93 3.63
CA PHE A 350 -8.87 2.74 3.12
C PHE A 350 -9.27 1.76 4.23
N ALA A 351 -9.76 2.27 5.37
CA ALA A 351 -10.13 1.44 6.51
C ALA A 351 -11.44 0.66 6.24
N PHE A 352 -11.41 -0.19 5.21
CA PHE A 352 -12.56 -0.90 4.66
C PHE A 352 -13.15 -1.87 5.67
N ASN A 353 -12.32 -2.43 6.55
CA ASN A 353 -12.77 -3.30 7.63
C ASN A 353 -13.69 -2.56 8.61
N THR A 354 -13.33 -1.35 9.02
CA THR A 354 -14.17 -0.55 9.91
C THR A 354 -15.36 0.08 9.20
N ALA A 355 -15.23 0.37 7.89
CA ALA A 355 -16.36 0.79 7.07
C ALA A 355 -17.44 -0.31 6.96
N ILE A 356 -17.04 -1.54 6.62
CA ILE A 356 -17.96 -2.69 6.57
C ILE A 356 -18.56 -2.97 7.95
N ALA A 357 -17.77 -2.86 9.03
CA ALA A 357 -18.28 -3.00 10.40
C ALA A 357 -19.38 -1.97 10.72
N ALA A 358 -19.24 -0.71 10.29
CA ALA A 358 -20.25 0.32 10.48
C ALA A 358 -21.57 -0.01 9.76
N VAL A 359 -21.50 -0.58 8.54
CA VAL A 359 -22.69 -1.07 7.83
C VAL A 359 -23.31 -2.27 8.56
N MET A 360 -22.50 -3.22 9.06
CA MET A 360 -22.99 -4.34 9.88
C MET A 360 -23.73 -3.84 11.12
N GLU A 361 -23.21 -2.81 11.80
CA GLU A 361 -23.88 -2.18 12.93
C GLU A 361 -25.22 -1.54 12.55
N LEU A 362 -25.29 -0.85 11.42
CA LEU A 362 -26.56 -0.28 10.92
C LEU A 362 -27.61 -1.38 10.67
N ILE A 363 -27.20 -2.49 10.06
CA ILE A 363 -28.11 -3.63 9.79
C ILE A 363 -28.55 -4.34 11.08
N ASN A 364 -27.67 -4.44 12.07
CA ASN A 364 -28.04 -4.94 13.39
C ASN A 364 -29.06 -4.02 14.07
N GLU A 365 -28.92 -2.71 13.89
CA GLU A 365 -29.84 -1.73 14.46
C GLU A 365 -31.23 -1.79 13.81
N VAL A 366 -31.29 -1.91 12.48
CA VAL A 366 -32.55 -2.18 11.76
C VAL A 366 -33.21 -3.46 12.30
N SER A 367 -32.42 -4.52 12.52
CA SER A 367 -32.96 -5.78 13.10
C SER A 367 -33.51 -5.59 14.52
N ARG A 368 -32.86 -4.75 15.33
CA ARG A 368 -33.24 -4.48 16.73
C ARG A 368 -34.53 -3.67 16.82
N LEU A 369 -34.69 -2.70 15.93
CA LEU A 369 -35.82 -1.76 15.92
C LEU A 369 -36.94 -2.14 14.95
N ARG A 370 -36.84 -3.30 14.29
CA ARG A 370 -37.78 -3.81 13.26
C ARG A 370 -39.25 -3.72 13.63
N GLU A 371 -39.60 -3.99 14.90
CA GLU A 371 -40.99 -4.00 15.37
C GLU A 371 -41.47 -2.65 15.91
N SER A 372 -40.53 -1.72 16.15
CA SER A 372 -40.79 -0.44 16.81
C SER A 372 -40.60 0.78 15.92
N ALA A 373 -39.79 0.68 14.87
CA ALA A 373 -39.59 1.75 13.90
C ALA A 373 -40.55 1.60 12.71
N GLY A 374 -41.06 2.72 12.21
CA GLY A 374 -41.84 2.79 10.98
C GLY A 374 -41.06 2.31 9.76
N LEU A 375 -41.79 1.83 8.75
CA LEU A 375 -41.22 1.22 7.56
C LEU A 375 -40.36 2.21 6.76
N GLU A 376 -40.72 3.49 6.74
CA GLU A 376 -39.99 4.54 6.05
C GLU A 376 -38.58 4.72 6.63
N ALA A 377 -38.44 4.65 7.96
CA ALA A 377 -37.15 4.74 8.63
C ALA A 377 -36.30 3.48 8.41
N GLN A 378 -36.93 2.30 8.41
CA GLN A 378 -36.26 1.04 8.07
C GLN A 378 -35.77 1.03 6.62
N GLN A 379 -36.62 1.44 5.67
CA GLN A 379 -36.29 1.55 4.27
C GLN A 379 -35.12 2.52 4.05
N PHE A 380 -35.17 3.73 4.63
CA PHE A 380 -34.07 4.69 4.55
C PHE A 380 -32.74 4.12 5.05
N ALA A 381 -32.75 3.41 6.18
CA ALA A 381 -31.57 2.77 6.73
C ALA A 381 -31.01 1.65 5.84
N LEU A 382 -31.88 0.84 5.21
CA LEU A 382 -31.49 -0.25 4.31
C LEU A 382 -31.00 0.25 2.95
N GLU A 383 -31.61 1.31 2.41
CA GLU A 383 -31.12 2.02 1.23
C GLU A 383 -29.72 2.60 1.48
N THR A 384 -29.54 3.26 2.63
CA THR A 384 -28.26 3.81 3.07
C THR A 384 -27.22 2.70 3.21
N ALA A 385 -27.56 1.60 3.89
CA ALA A 385 -26.67 0.45 4.04
C ALA A 385 -26.26 -0.15 2.69
N SER A 386 -27.20 -0.25 1.75
CA SER A 386 -26.93 -0.74 0.39
C SER A 386 -25.97 0.19 -0.35
N SER A 387 -26.19 1.51 -0.27
CA SER A 387 -25.30 2.50 -0.89
C SER A 387 -23.88 2.47 -0.32
N LEU A 388 -23.76 2.47 1.02
CA LEU A 388 -22.46 2.42 1.69
C LEU A 388 -21.70 1.10 1.47
N CYS A 389 -22.42 -0.01 1.25
CA CYS A 389 -21.81 -1.32 1.03
C CYS A 389 -21.52 -1.63 -0.45
N PHE A 390 -22.03 -0.82 -1.38
CA PHE A 390 -21.87 -1.02 -2.82
C PHE A 390 -20.41 -1.19 -3.29
N PRO A 391 -19.42 -0.40 -2.80
CA PRO A 391 -18.02 -0.60 -3.20
C PRO A 391 -17.48 -2.01 -2.85
N PHE A 392 -18.03 -2.63 -1.80
CA PHE A 392 -17.56 -3.90 -1.26
C PHE A 392 -18.33 -5.09 -1.84
N ALA A 393 -19.66 -4.98 -1.92
CA ALA A 393 -20.59 -6.05 -2.28
C ALA A 393 -21.61 -5.60 -3.35
N PRO A 394 -21.15 -5.20 -4.56
CA PRO A 394 -21.97 -4.45 -5.51
C PRO A 394 -23.22 -5.17 -6.02
N HIS A 395 -23.24 -6.51 -6.09
CA HIS A 395 -24.35 -7.23 -6.71
C HIS A 395 -25.56 -7.27 -5.78
N VAL A 396 -25.39 -7.80 -4.57
CA VAL A 396 -26.47 -7.92 -3.57
C VAL A 396 -26.99 -6.55 -3.13
N THR A 397 -26.12 -5.54 -3.03
CA THR A 397 -26.54 -4.20 -2.63
C THR A 397 -27.30 -3.49 -3.73
N THR A 398 -26.93 -3.72 -5.00
CA THR A 398 -27.71 -3.23 -6.14
C THR A 398 -29.10 -3.82 -6.12
N ASP A 399 -29.21 -5.14 -5.99
CA ASP A 399 -30.49 -5.82 -6.03
C ASP A 399 -31.36 -5.41 -4.84
N ALA A 400 -30.79 -5.30 -3.63
CA ALA A 400 -31.50 -4.82 -2.44
C ALA A 400 -32.00 -3.38 -2.61
N TYR A 401 -31.14 -2.49 -3.13
CA TYR A 401 -31.52 -1.09 -3.38
C TYR A 401 -32.62 -0.98 -4.45
N HIS A 402 -32.49 -1.74 -5.54
CA HIS A 402 -33.50 -1.79 -6.59
C HIS A 402 -34.83 -2.33 -6.07
N LEU A 403 -34.79 -3.35 -5.21
CA LEU A 403 -35.98 -3.93 -4.59
C LEU A 403 -36.73 -2.92 -3.72
N LEU A 404 -36.01 -2.07 -2.98
CA LEU A 404 -36.59 -1.03 -2.13
C LEU A 404 -37.10 0.19 -2.91
N THR A 405 -36.41 0.58 -3.99
CA THR A 405 -36.61 1.90 -4.64
C THR A 405 -37.06 1.85 -6.09
N GLY A 406 -36.90 0.71 -6.77
CA GLY A 406 -36.94 0.58 -8.22
C GLY A 406 -35.78 1.26 -8.96
N GLY A 407 -34.87 1.92 -8.24
CA GLY A 407 -33.76 2.69 -8.80
C GLY A 407 -32.52 1.86 -9.15
N ARG A 408 -31.55 2.50 -9.81
CA ARG A 408 -30.23 1.93 -10.09
C ARG A 408 -29.20 2.59 -9.17
N LEU A 409 -28.56 1.79 -8.33
CA LEU A 409 -27.69 2.28 -7.26
C LEU A 409 -26.45 3.02 -7.79
N TRP A 410 -25.81 2.51 -8.85
CA TRP A 410 -24.62 3.13 -9.45
C TRP A 410 -24.89 4.47 -10.15
N GLU A 411 -26.15 4.88 -10.30
CA GLU A 411 -26.53 6.19 -10.84
C GLU A 411 -26.84 7.21 -9.73
N GLN A 412 -26.82 6.78 -8.47
CA GLN A 412 -27.07 7.65 -7.33
C GLN A 412 -25.77 8.30 -6.86
N PRO A 413 -25.84 9.56 -6.36
CA PRO A 413 -24.71 10.17 -5.69
C PRO A 413 -24.36 9.39 -4.41
N TRP A 414 -23.10 9.49 -3.99
CA TRP A 414 -22.68 9.03 -2.67
C TRP A 414 -23.49 9.76 -1.58
N PRO A 415 -24.03 9.07 -0.56
CA PRO A 415 -24.87 9.69 0.45
C PRO A 415 -24.09 10.69 1.28
N THR A 416 -24.75 11.78 1.70
CA THR A 416 -24.18 12.82 2.56
C THR A 416 -24.91 12.79 3.91
N ALA A 417 -24.16 12.74 5.01
CA ALA A 417 -24.73 12.76 6.34
C ALA A 417 -25.33 14.13 6.66
N ASP A 418 -26.53 14.14 7.23
CA ASP A 418 -27.12 15.33 7.84
C ASP A 418 -26.42 15.62 9.17
N ALA A 419 -25.75 16.78 9.24
CA ALA A 419 -25.03 17.22 10.43
C ALA A 419 -25.94 17.29 11.68
N ALA A 420 -27.21 17.64 11.53
CA ALA A 420 -28.16 17.69 12.65
C ALA A 420 -28.45 16.30 13.23
N MET A 421 -28.29 15.23 12.44
CA MET A 421 -28.48 13.84 12.87
C MET A 421 -27.23 13.23 13.49
N LEU A 422 -26.09 13.92 13.41
CA LEU A 422 -24.83 13.53 14.06
C LEU A 422 -24.68 14.14 15.46
N GLU A 423 -25.42 15.21 15.74
CA GLU A 423 -25.50 15.80 17.06
C GLU A 423 -26.12 14.80 18.06
N ARG A 424 -25.44 14.64 19.18
CA ARG A 424 -25.94 13.85 20.31
C ARG A 424 -26.23 14.81 21.45
N ASP A 425 -27.38 14.65 22.08
CA ASP A 425 -27.75 15.44 23.27
C ASP A 425 -26.96 14.97 24.52
N SER A 426 -26.55 13.70 24.52
CA SER A 426 -25.76 13.06 25.57
C SER A 426 -24.70 12.09 25.02
N TYR A 427 -23.68 11.80 25.82
CA TYR A 427 -22.73 10.72 25.55
C TYR A 427 -22.34 9.98 26.82
N GLU A 428 -21.85 8.75 26.65
CA GLU A 428 -21.35 7.94 27.76
C GLU A 428 -19.92 8.37 28.14
N LEU A 429 -19.78 8.95 29.32
CA LEU A 429 -18.51 9.35 29.90
C LEU A 429 -17.82 8.15 30.57
N VAL A 430 -16.66 7.76 30.03
CA VAL A 430 -15.84 6.71 30.64
C VAL A 430 -15.14 7.27 31.89
N CYS A 431 -15.41 6.67 33.04
CA CYS A 431 -14.84 7.10 34.31
C CYS A 431 -13.71 6.14 34.74
N GLN A 432 -12.51 6.68 34.93
CA GLN A 432 -11.31 5.92 35.28
C GLN A 432 -10.74 6.36 36.64
N VAL A 433 -10.12 5.40 37.33
CA VAL A 433 -9.29 5.67 38.52
C VAL A 433 -7.90 5.06 38.28
N ASN A 434 -6.85 5.89 38.34
CA ASN A 434 -5.47 5.50 38.03
C ASN A 434 -5.35 4.76 36.67
N GLY A 435 -6.06 5.25 35.66
CA GLY A 435 -6.03 4.72 34.28
C GLY A 435 -6.83 3.43 34.05
N LYS A 436 -7.51 2.89 35.07
CA LYS A 436 -8.40 1.73 34.91
C LYS A 436 -9.85 2.18 34.87
N VAL A 437 -10.63 1.69 33.91
CA VAL A 437 -12.07 1.95 33.82
C VAL A 437 -12.78 1.38 35.04
N ARG A 438 -13.62 2.21 35.66
CA ARG A 438 -14.42 1.87 36.85
C ARG A 438 -15.89 2.03 36.60
N ASP A 439 -16.29 3.03 35.86
CA ASP A 439 -17.70 3.28 35.61
C ASP A 439 -17.93 3.93 34.25
N ARG A 440 -19.20 4.00 33.86
CA ARG A 440 -19.70 4.67 32.65
C ARG A 440 -20.98 5.41 33.04
N VAL A 441 -21.00 6.72 32.84
CA VAL A 441 -22.17 7.56 33.18
C VAL A 441 -22.59 8.39 31.98
N GLU A 442 -23.89 8.59 31.81
CA GLU A 442 -24.41 9.41 30.73
C GLU A 442 -24.37 10.89 31.12
N VAL A 443 -23.83 11.74 30.23
CA VAL A 443 -23.68 13.19 30.44
C VAL A 443 -24.10 13.95 29.20
N ALA A 444 -24.52 15.20 29.35
CA ALA A 444 -24.85 16.07 28.22
C ALA A 444 -23.61 16.31 27.33
N SER A 445 -23.82 16.46 26.02
CA SER A 445 -22.72 16.66 25.05
C SER A 445 -22.04 18.02 25.18
N ASP A 446 -22.74 19.02 25.69
CA ASP A 446 -22.26 20.36 26.00
C ASP A 446 -21.77 20.51 27.45
N ALA A 447 -21.73 19.41 28.22
CA ALA A 447 -21.31 19.42 29.61
C ALA A 447 -19.91 20.04 29.77
N SER A 448 -19.83 21.05 30.63
CA SER A 448 -18.60 21.73 31.01
C SER A 448 -17.61 20.77 31.68
N ARG A 449 -16.34 21.16 31.72
CA ARG A 449 -15.30 20.37 32.37
C ARG A 449 -15.66 20.03 33.82
N GLU A 450 -16.22 21.00 34.52
CA GLU A 450 -16.64 20.90 35.92
C GLU A 450 -17.80 19.91 36.09
N GLU A 451 -18.76 19.91 35.17
CA GLU A 451 -19.88 18.97 35.16
C GLU A 451 -19.42 17.53 34.88
N LEU A 452 -18.48 17.35 33.95
CA LEU A 452 -17.88 16.04 33.66
C LEU A 452 -17.11 15.49 34.86
N GLU A 453 -16.33 16.34 35.53
CA GLU A 453 -15.60 15.96 36.74
C GLU A 453 -16.56 15.60 37.87
N ALA A 454 -17.62 16.39 38.09
CA ALA A 454 -18.63 16.12 39.08
C ALA A 454 -19.39 14.80 38.80
N ALA A 455 -19.78 14.56 37.55
CA ALA A 455 -20.46 13.34 37.14
C ALA A 455 -19.57 12.09 37.35
N ALA A 456 -18.30 12.17 36.95
CA ALA A 456 -17.35 11.07 37.14
C ALA A 456 -17.03 10.82 38.61
N MET A 457 -16.89 11.88 39.43
CA MET A 457 -16.70 11.73 40.86
C MET A 457 -17.96 11.16 41.53
N ALA A 458 -19.16 11.51 41.09
CA ALA A 458 -20.40 10.99 41.67
C ALA A 458 -20.71 9.53 41.25
N ALA A 459 -19.99 8.98 40.27
CA ALA A 459 -20.24 7.64 39.77
C ALA A 459 -20.06 6.57 40.87
N PRO A 460 -21.04 5.66 41.08
CA PRO A 460 -21.05 4.74 42.21
C PRO A 460 -19.79 3.89 42.32
N ASN A 461 -19.31 3.34 41.20
CA ASN A 461 -18.16 2.45 41.22
C ASN A 461 -16.84 3.23 41.29
N VAL A 462 -16.81 4.49 40.86
CA VAL A 462 -15.67 5.38 41.10
C VAL A 462 -15.53 5.66 42.59
N GLN A 463 -16.62 6.02 43.28
CA GLN A 463 -16.62 6.30 44.73
C GLN A 463 -16.06 5.12 45.55
N VAL A 464 -16.46 3.89 45.19
CA VAL A 464 -15.92 2.67 45.81
C VAL A 464 -14.39 2.61 45.65
N HIS A 465 -13.86 2.92 44.48
CA HIS A 465 -12.42 2.84 44.18
C HIS A 465 -11.62 4.06 44.65
N LEU A 466 -12.28 5.17 44.98
CA LEU A 466 -11.64 6.30 45.63
C LEU A 466 -11.39 6.03 47.12
N GLU A 467 -12.19 5.17 47.78
CA GLU A 467 -12.02 4.80 49.20
C GLU A 467 -11.86 6.02 50.14
N GLY A 468 -12.49 7.15 49.82
CA GLY A 468 -12.35 8.40 50.58
C GLY A 468 -11.03 9.15 50.38
N ARG A 469 -10.15 8.71 49.47
CA ARG A 469 -8.90 9.40 49.11
C ARG A 469 -9.21 10.66 48.29
N VAL A 470 -8.48 11.72 48.59
CA VAL A 470 -8.58 12.97 47.84
C VAL A 470 -7.85 12.83 46.50
N PRO A 471 -8.48 13.17 45.35
CA PRO A 471 -7.82 13.20 44.06
C PRO A 471 -6.58 14.11 44.07
N LYS A 472 -5.44 13.61 43.58
CA LYS A 472 -4.25 14.44 43.34
C LYS A 472 -4.36 15.24 42.05
N LYS A 473 -5.04 14.66 41.06
CA LYS A 473 -5.22 15.25 39.73
C LYS A 473 -6.42 14.62 39.05
N VAL A 474 -7.22 15.43 38.36
CA VAL A 474 -8.29 14.97 37.49
C VAL A 474 -7.97 15.37 36.05
N ILE A 475 -8.01 14.40 35.15
CA ILE A 475 -7.77 14.58 33.72
C ILE A 475 -9.10 14.40 33.02
N VAL A 476 -9.62 15.50 32.46
CA VAL A 476 -10.86 15.51 31.68
C VAL A 476 -10.50 15.58 30.21
N VAL A 477 -11.03 14.66 29.42
CA VAL A 477 -11.00 14.69 27.95
C VAL A 477 -12.46 14.83 27.50
N PRO A 478 -12.91 16.05 27.14
CA PRO A 478 -14.29 16.29 26.70
C PRO A 478 -14.71 15.35 25.58
N GLY A 479 -15.95 14.86 25.62
CA GLY A 479 -16.49 13.89 24.65
C GLY A 479 -15.92 12.47 24.77
N LYS A 480 -15.09 12.17 25.79
CA LYS A 480 -14.42 10.86 25.92
C LYS A 480 -14.40 10.29 27.33
N LEU A 481 -13.64 10.89 28.24
CA LEU A 481 -13.36 10.28 29.54
C LEU A 481 -12.95 11.28 30.63
N VAL A 482 -13.09 10.84 31.87
CA VAL A 482 -12.45 11.47 33.04
C VAL A 482 -11.60 10.42 33.75
N ASN A 483 -10.33 10.74 34.00
CA ASN A 483 -9.42 9.90 34.78
C ASN A 483 -9.00 10.60 36.07
N ILE A 484 -9.36 9.99 37.20
CA ILE A 484 -9.08 10.48 38.54
C ILE A 484 -7.82 9.80 39.06
N VAL A 485 -6.78 10.59 39.32
CA VAL A 485 -5.50 10.10 39.82
C VAL A 485 -5.49 10.21 41.34
N VAL A 486 -5.38 9.07 42.01
CA VAL A 486 -5.30 8.95 43.47
C VAL A 486 -3.98 8.36 43.91
N GLY A 487 -3.52 8.78 45.09
CA GLY A 487 -2.26 8.39 45.71
C GLY A 487 -2.27 7.00 46.34
#